data_AF-A0A6P1BL79-F1
#
_entry.id   AF-A0A6P1BL79-F1
#
_cell.length_a   1.000
_cell.length_b   1.000
_cell.length_c   1.000
_cell.angle_alpha   90.00
_cell.angle_beta   90.00
_cell.angle_gamma   90.00
#
_symmetry.space_group_name_H-M   'P 1'
#
loop_
_entity.id
_entity.type
_entity.pdbx_description
1 polymer ?
#
loop_
_entity_poly.entity_id
_entity_poly.type
_entity_poly.pdbx_seq_one_letter_code
_entity_poly.pdbx_strand_id
1 'polypeptide(L)' 'MSKQSLREEAERLIRETMEKRNLVIKQGTTRIEAVCGKCGAPNRVQAEKGQTRVKFTCKNCDHKQETL' A
#
# COMPACT_ATOMS: atom_id res chain seq x y z
N MET A 1 38.43 0.37 26.19
CA MET A 1 37.62 0.50 24.96
C MET A 1 37.88 1.86 24.35
N SER A 2 38.47 1.93 23.17
CA SER A 2 38.75 3.22 22.51
C SER A 2 37.47 3.75 21.85
N LYS A 3 37.34 5.07 21.71
CA LYS A 3 36.19 5.67 20.99
C LYS A 3 36.10 5.23 19.53
N GLN A 4 37.21 4.79 18.93
CA GLN A 4 37.22 4.19 17.60
C GLN A 4 36.57 2.81 17.59
N SER A 5 36.92 1.94 18.54
CA SER A 5 36.29 0.60 18.65
C SER A 5 34.77 0.71 18.79
N LEU A 6 34.26 1.66 19.57
CA LEU A 6 32.82 1.87 19.72
C LEU A 6 32.12 2.33 18.44
N ARG A 7 32.80 3.08 17.57
CA ARG A 7 32.25 3.52 16.28
C ARG A 7 32.20 2.39 15.27
N GLU A 8 33.26 1.58 15.19
CA GLU A 8 33.32 0.41 14.31
C GLU A 8 32.27 -0.64 14.70
N GLU A 9 32.08 -0.86 16.01
CA GLU A 9 31.02 -1.74 16.50
C GLU A 9 29.62 -1.21 16.22
N ALA A 10 29.40 0.10 16.33
CA ALA A 10 28.13 0.74 16.01
C ALA A 10 27.81 0.65 14.51
N GLU A 11 28.80 0.89 13.63
CA GLU A 11 28.62 0.75 12.18
C GLU A 11 28.33 -0.68 11.76
N ARG A 12 28.99 -1.66 12.40
CA ARG A 12 28.71 -3.10 12.19
C ARG A 12 27.29 -3.45 12.60
N LEU A 13 26.84 -2.99 13.78
CA LEU A 13 25.47 -3.19 14.28
C LEU A 13 24.41 -2.59 13.34
N ILE A 14 24.65 -1.39 12.81
CA ILE A 14 23.76 -0.74 11.84
C ILE A 14 23.70 -1.54 10.53
N ARG A 15 24.84 -2.04 10.04
CA ARG A 15 24.89 -2.82 8.79
C ARG A 15 24.15 -4.15 8.94
N GLU A 16 24.38 -4.87 10.03
CA GLU A 16 23.69 -6.13 10.31
C GLU A 16 22.17 -5.96 10.49
N THR A 17 21.72 -4.87 11.13
CA THR A 17 20.29 -4.59 11.28
C THR A 17 19.63 -4.21 9.96
N MET A 18 20.34 -3.48 9.09
CA MET A 18 19.87 -3.16 7.74
C MET A 18 19.85 -4.38 6.81
N GLU A 19 20.83 -5.28 6.91
CA GLU A 19 20.89 -6.54 6.14
C GLU A 19 19.78 -7.52 6.55
N LYS A 20 19.49 -7.62 7.84
CA LYS A 20 18.42 -8.51 8.34
C LYS A 20 17.03 -8.10 7.85
N ARG A 21 16.83 -6.88 7.33
CA ARG A 21 15.60 -6.40 6.68
C ARG A 21 14.32 -6.93 7.32
N ASN A 22 14.24 -6.93 8.65
CA ASN A 22 13.10 -7.46 9.41
C ASN A 22 11.80 -6.63 9.23
N LEU A 23 11.85 -5.60 8.38
CA LEU A 23 10.69 -4.81 7.99
C LEU A 23 9.93 -5.52 6.87
N VAL A 24 8.92 -6.30 7.26
CA VAL A 24 7.93 -6.84 6.32
C VAL A 24 7.02 -5.69 5.89
N ILE A 25 7.27 -5.10 4.72
CA ILE A 25 6.38 -4.11 4.11
C ILE A 25 5.16 -4.86 3.56
N LYS A 26 4.12 -5.01 4.39
CA LYS A 26 2.81 -5.51 3.94
C LYS A 26 2.13 -4.43 3.13
N GLN A 27 2.05 -4.61 1.82
CA GLN A 27 1.35 -3.68 0.94
C GLN A 27 -0.15 -3.96 1.03
N GLY A 28 -0.91 -3.04 1.62
CA GLY A 28 -2.35 -3.18 1.80
C GLY A 28 -3.15 -2.94 0.52
N THR A 29 -4.47 -3.13 0.61
CA THR A 29 -5.42 -2.78 -0.44
C THR A 29 -5.43 -1.26 -0.67
N THR A 30 -5.44 -0.84 -1.93
CA THR A 30 -5.57 0.56 -2.33
C THR A 30 -7.03 0.98 -2.38
N ARG A 31 -7.31 2.26 -2.16
CA ARG A 31 -8.66 2.82 -2.29
C ARG A 31 -8.76 3.58 -3.62
N ILE A 32 -9.72 3.21 -4.45
CA ILE A 32 -10.04 3.89 -5.70
C ILE A 32 -11.34 4.68 -5.51
N GLU A 33 -11.30 5.98 -5.81
CA GLU A 33 -12.48 6.83 -5.87
C GLU A 33 -13.01 6.81 -7.31
N ALA A 34 -14.12 6.11 -7.54
CA ALA A 34 -14.71 5.90 -8.84
C ALA A 34 -16.09 6.57 -8.93
N VAL A 35 -16.32 7.33 -9.98
CA VAL A 35 -17.64 7.92 -10.26
C VAL A 35 -18.49 6.90 -11.01
N CYS A 36 -19.75 6.75 -10.63
CA CYS A 36 -20.67 5.87 -11.35
C CYS A 36 -21.07 6.48 -12.70
N GLY A 37 -20.93 5.72 -13.79
CA GLY A 37 -21.31 6.15 -15.13
C GLY A 37 -22.82 6.29 -15.36
N LYS A 38 -23.66 5.71 -14.49
CA LYS A 38 -25.13 5.80 -14.59
C LYS A 38 -25.72 6.97 -13.79
N CYS A 39 -25.34 7.10 -12.51
CA CYS A 39 -25.96 8.08 -11.60
C CYS A 39 -25.02 9.19 -11.13
N GLY A 40 -23.75 9.20 -11.57
CA GLY A 40 -22.76 10.23 -11.20
C GLY A 40 -22.30 10.21 -9.75
N ALA A 41 -22.75 9.24 -8.95
CA ALA A 41 -22.40 9.19 -7.52
C ALA A 41 -20.94 8.74 -7.32
N PRO A 42 -20.21 9.32 -6.34
CA PRO A 42 -18.87 8.87 -5.98
C PRO A 42 -18.95 7.54 -5.21
N ASN A 43 -18.13 6.57 -5.63
CA ASN A 43 -18.00 5.26 -4.98
C ASN A 43 -16.57 5.05 -4.51
N ARG A 44 -16.44 4.52 -3.29
CA ARG A 44 -15.15 4.14 -2.71
C ARG A 44 -14.98 2.64 -2.86
N VAL A 45 -14.06 2.23 -3.72
CA VAL A 45 -13.77 0.82 -4.05
C VAL A 45 -12.43 0.45 -3.43
N GLN A 46 -12.36 -0.71 -2.77
CA GLN A 46 -11.08 -1.28 -2.34
C GLN A 46 -10.55 -2.19 -3.45
N ALA A 47 -9.28 -2.01 -3.79
CA ALA A 47 -8.60 -2.76 -4.84
C ALA A 47 -7.37 -3.45 -4.25
N GLU A 48 -7.08 -4.66 -4.71
CA GLU A 48 -5.80 -5.29 -4.40
C GLU A 48 -4.67 -4.61 -5.15
N LYS A 49 -3.44 -4.79 -4.66
CA LYS A 49 -2.25 -4.23 -5.27
C LYS A 49 -2.17 -4.64 -6.75
N GLY A 50 -2.00 -3.64 -7.63
CA GLY A 50 -1.81 -3.86 -9.06
C GLY A 50 -3.11 -4.00 -9.85
N GLN A 51 -4.28 -3.99 -9.20
CA GLN A 51 -5.55 -3.91 -9.89
C GLN A 51 -5.89 -2.45 -10.19
N THR A 52 -5.91 -2.11 -11.48
CA THR A 52 -6.39 -0.81 -11.98
C THR A 52 -7.90 -0.83 -12.26
N ARG A 53 -8.41 -1.97 -12.74
CA ARG A 53 -9.84 -2.19 -13.05
C ARG A 53 -10.48 -3.16 -12.07
N VAL A 54 -11.33 -2.62 -11.19
CA VAL A 54 -12.07 -3.40 -10.19
C VAL A 54 -13.55 -3.28 -10.47
N LYS A 55 -14.24 -4.43 -10.51
CA LYS A 55 -15.70 -4.47 -10.64
C LYS A 55 -16.32 -4.05 -9.31
N PHE A 56 -17.22 -3.07 -9.36
CA PHE A 56 -17.94 -2.59 -8.18
C PHE A 56 -19.42 -2.37 -8.49
N THR A 57 -20.25 -2.50 -7.46
CA THR A 57 -21.66 -2.15 -7.53
C THR A 57 -21.84 -0.75 -6.96
N CYS A 58 -22.48 0.14 -7.72
CA CYS A 58 -22.75 1.49 -7.23
C CYS A 58 -23.68 1.43 -6.02
N LYS A 59 -23.27 2.04 -4.89
CA LYS A 59 -24.06 2.04 -3.65
C LYS A 59 -25.38 2.82 -3.74
N ASN A 60 -25.56 3.64 -4.78
CA ASN A 60 -26.72 4.52 -4.92
C ASN A 60 -27.74 4.03 -5.95
N CYS A 61 -27.31 3.31 -6.98
CA CYS A 61 -28.20 2.87 -8.07
C CYS A 61 -28.06 1.40 -8.45
N ASP A 62 -27.29 0.63 -7.67
CA ASP A 62 -27.01 -0.80 -7.84
C ASP A 62 -26.45 -1.22 -9.20
N HIS A 63 -25.96 -0.25 -9.98
CA HIS A 63 -25.35 -0.52 -11.27
C HIS A 63 -23.98 -1.17 -11.08
N LYS A 64 -23.79 -2.34 -11.71
CA LYS A 64 -22.51 -3.05 -11.75
C LYS A 64 -21.65 -2.49 -12.87
N GLN A 65 -20.48 -1.97 -12.53
CA GLN A 65 -19.54 -1.37 -13.47
C GLN A 65 -18.09 -1.67 -13.05
N GLU A 66 -17.12 -1.25 -13.85
CA GLU A 66 -15.70 -1.35 -13.54
C GLU A 66 -15.07 0.04 -13.38
N THR A 67 -14.03 0.14 -12.55
CA THR A 67 -13.21 1.36 -12.48
C THR A 67 -12.43 1.56 -13.79
N LEU A 68 -12.15 2.82 -14.14
CA LEU A 68 -11.45 3.20 -15.38
C LEU A 68 -9.97 2.77 -15.36
#